data_AF-A0A382JVQ5-F1
#
_entry.id   AF-A0A382JVQ5-F1
#
_cell.length_a   1.000
_cell.length_b   1.000
_cell.length_c   1.000
_cell.angle_alpha   90.00
_cell.angle_beta   90.00
_cell.angle_gamma   90.00
#
_symmetry.space_group_name_H-M   'P 1'
#
loop_
_entity.id
_entity.type
_entity.pdbx_description
1 polymer ?
#
loop_
_entity_poly.entity_id
_entity_poly.type
_entity_poly.pdbx_seq_one_letter_code
_entity_poly.pdbx_strand_id
1 'polypeptide(L)' 'MKPESQRVQVVDSHTGGEPTRIVVSGGPDLGSGDMANRRQLFNDQFNDFRSAVINEPRGSDVWVGGILCKPIRPESVA' A
#
# COMPACT_ATOMS: atom_id res chain seq x y z
N MET A 1 5.56 16.57 -23.40
CA MET A 1 5.17 15.16 -23.15
C MET A 1 4.66 15.08 -21.71
N LYS A 2 3.41 14.70 -21.46
CA LYS A 2 2.97 14.50 -20.06
C LYS A 2 3.71 13.27 -19.53
N PRO A 3 4.33 13.33 -18.33
CA PRO A 3 4.91 12.13 -17.74
C PRO A 3 3.80 11.07 -17.63
N GLU A 4 4.15 9.83 -17.94
CA GLU A 4 3.23 8.71 -17.81
C GLU A 4 2.85 8.56 -16.33
N SER A 5 1.56 8.72 -15.99
CA SER A 5 1.14 8.69 -14.59
C SER A 5 1.14 7.25 -14.08
N GLN A 6 1.87 6.97 -13.01
CA GLN A 6 1.78 5.70 -12.31
C GLN A 6 0.33 5.46 -11.84
N ARG A 7 -0.27 4.33 -12.25
CA ARG A 7 -1.61 3.92 -11.81
C ARG A 7 -1.49 2.94 -10.64
N VAL A 8 -2.24 3.22 -9.58
CA VAL A 8 -2.38 2.35 -8.41
C VAL A 8 -3.83 1.88 -8.34
N GLN A 9 -4.04 0.56 -8.28
CA GLN A 9 -5.37 0.00 -8.09
C GLN A 9 -5.58 -0.28 -6.61
N VAL A 10 -6.74 0.14 -6.11
CA VAL A 10 -7.10 0.03 -4.70
C VAL A 10 -8.51 -0.50 -4.52
N VAL A 11 -8.75 -1.16 -3.39
CA VAL A 11 -10.08 -1.48 -2.88
C VAL A 11 -10.26 -0.74 -1.56
N ASP A 12 -11.25 0.14 -1.52
CA ASP A 12 -11.61 0.89 -0.32
C ASP A 12 -12.77 0.20 0.41
N SER A 13 -12.66 0.13 1.73
CA SER A 13 -13.69 -0.42 2.62
C SER A 13 -13.72 0.37 3.92
N HIS A 14 -14.64 0.01 4.83
CA HIS A 14 -14.60 0.50 6.20
C HIS A 14 -14.94 -0.62 7.18
N THR A 15 -14.36 -0.56 8.37
CA THR A 15 -14.70 -1.47 9.48
C THR A 15 -15.16 -0.62 10.66
N GLY A 16 -16.45 -0.68 11.00
CA GLY A 16 -17.01 0.16 12.06
C GLY A 16 -16.99 1.67 11.77
N GLY A 17 -16.76 2.07 10.51
CA GLY A 17 -16.66 3.46 10.08
C GLY A 17 -15.23 3.93 9.85
N GLU A 18 -14.23 3.17 10.32
CA GLU A 18 -12.82 3.46 10.05
C GLU A 18 -12.46 3.04 8.62
N PRO A 19 -12.02 3.96 7.75
CA PRO A 19 -11.76 3.67 6.34
C PRO A 19 -10.43 2.92 6.16
N THR A 20 -10.45 1.89 5.33
CA THR A 20 -9.28 1.10 4.97
C THR A 20 -9.12 1.06 3.45
N ARG A 21 -7.92 1.39 2.96
CA ARG A 21 -7.54 1.32 1.55
C ARG A 21 -6.52 0.21 1.34
N ILE A 22 -6.88 -0.81 0.56
CA ILE A 22 -5.95 -1.89 0.20
C ILE A 22 -5.45 -1.68 -1.23
N VAL A 23 -4.13 -1.47 -1.38
CA VAL A 23 -3.45 -1.46 -2.67
C VAL A 23 -3.34 -2.89 -3.18
N VAL A 24 -4.01 -3.18 -4.29
CA VAL A 24 -4.02 -4.50 -4.94
C VAL A 24 -3.06 -4.59 -6.13
N SER A 25 -2.72 -3.46 -6.75
CA SER A 25 -1.68 -3.40 -7.80
C SER A 25 -1.08 -2.00 -7.94
N GLY A 26 0.13 -1.92 -8.54
CA GLY A 26 0.83 -0.65 -8.79
C GLY A 26 1.62 -0.10 -7.61
N GLY A 27 1.72 -0.88 -6.52
CA GLY A 27 2.62 -0.61 -5.39
C GLY A 27 4.09 -0.89 -5.71
N PRO A 28 5.01 -0.42 -4.85
CA PRO A 28 6.45 -0.67 -5.02
C PRO A 28 6.80 -2.14 -4.80
N ASP A 29 7.91 -2.59 -5.37
CA ASP A 29 8.49 -3.89 -5.05
C ASP A 29 9.13 -3.85 -3.66
N LEU A 30 8.58 -4.66 -2.74
CA LEU A 30 9.08 -4.77 -1.37
C LEU A 30 10.04 -5.95 -1.18
N GLY A 31 10.42 -6.63 -2.27
CA GLY A 31 11.30 -7.80 -2.25
C GLY A 31 10.63 -9.05 -1.67
N SER A 32 11.45 -10.05 -1.40
CA SER A 32 11.01 -11.39 -0.97
C SER A 32 11.23 -11.70 0.52
N GLY A 33 11.77 -10.75 1.29
CA GLY A 33 12.03 -10.91 2.73
C GLY A 33 10.74 -11.09 3.55
N ASP A 34 10.91 -11.26 4.87
CA ASP A 34 9.77 -11.34 5.78
C ASP A 34 9.00 -10.01 5.88
N MET A 35 7.81 -10.01 6.49
CA MET A 35 6.96 -8.81 6.57
C MET A 35 7.64 -7.64 7.30
N ALA A 36 8.51 -7.92 8.27
CA ALA A 36 9.22 -6.88 9.01
C ALA A 36 10.24 -6.17 8.12
N ASN A 37 11.00 -6.94 7.35
CA ASN A 37 11.95 -6.43 6.36
C ASN A 37 11.24 -5.65 5.23
N ARG A 38 10.10 -6.15 4.74
CA ARG A 38 9.28 -5.43 3.74
C ARG A 38 8.76 -4.09 4.27
N ARG A 39 8.29 -4.06 5.53
CA ARG A 39 7.83 -2.84 6.20
C ARG A 39 8.98 -1.84 6.37
N GLN A 40 10.16 -2.30 6.76
CA GLN A 40 11.35 -1.47 6.90
C GLN A 40 11.73 -0.84 5.56
N LEU A 41 11.83 -1.64 4.49
CA LEU A 41 12.09 -1.16 3.14
C LEU A 41 11.03 -0.15 2.67
N PHE A 42 9.76 -0.42 2.93
CA PHE A 42 8.66 0.49 2.60
C PHE A 42 8.81 1.86 3.27
N ASN A 43 9.13 1.85 4.57
CA ASN A 43 9.36 3.07 5.35
C ASN A 43 10.56 3.86 4.83
N ASP A 44 11.67 3.16 4.54
CA ASP A 44 12.95 3.81 4.27
C ASP A 44 13.05 4.33 2.83
N GLN A 45 12.35 3.71 1.87
CA GLN A 45 12.52 4.02 0.44
C GLN A 45 11.24 4.49 -0.27
N PHE A 46 10.05 4.22 0.27
CA PHE A 46 8.78 4.40 -0.47
C PHE A 46 7.77 5.29 0.26
N ASN A 47 8.25 6.26 1.07
CA ASN A 47 7.38 7.19 1.77
C ASN A 47 6.55 8.08 0.82
N ASP A 48 7.07 8.44 -0.36
CA ASP A 48 6.31 9.23 -1.35
C ASP A 48 5.09 8.45 -1.87
N PHE A 49 5.26 7.14 -2.11
CA PHE A 49 4.14 6.26 -2.47
C PHE A 49 3.11 6.19 -1.34
N ARG A 50 3.56 5.95 -0.09
CA ARG A 50 2.68 5.94 1.08
C ARG A 50 1.86 7.22 1.18
N SER A 51 2.53 8.37 1.13
CA SER A 51 1.92 9.71 1.18
C SER A 51 0.90 9.88 0.06
N ALA A 52 1.25 9.55 -1.18
CA ALA A 52 0.35 9.68 -2.32
C ALA A 52 -0.94 8.83 -2.21
N VAL A 53 -0.90 7.72 -1.48
CA VAL A 53 -2.03 6.78 -1.30
C VAL A 53 -2.98 7.18 -0.18
N ILE A 54 -2.46 7.66 0.96
CA ILE A 54 -3.28 7.93 2.15
C ILE A 54 -3.47 9.40 2.49
N ASN A 55 -2.57 10.30 2.08
CA ASN A 55 -2.69 11.72 2.39
C ASN A 55 -3.61 12.43 1.40
N GLU A 56 -4.02 13.65 1.75
CA GLU A 56 -4.67 14.56 0.80
C GLU A 56 -3.80 14.74 -0.47
N PRO A 57 -4.41 14.82 -1.67
CA PRO A 57 -5.84 14.95 -1.94
C PRO A 57 -6.58 13.60 -2.14
N ARG A 58 -5.91 12.46 -1.99
CA ARG A 58 -6.51 11.14 -2.30
C ARG A 58 -7.03 10.40 -1.08
N GLY A 59 -6.55 10.77 0.10
CA GLY A 59 -7.07 10.35 1.39
C GLY A 59 -7.18 11.55 2.33
N SER A 60 -6.89 11.32 3.59
CA SER A 60 -7.04 12.24 4.73
C SER A 60 -6.47 11.56 5.98
N ASP A 61 -6.44 12.27 7.10
CA ASP A 61 -5.83 11.81 8.36
C ASP A 61 -6.43 10.51 8.93
N VAL A 62 -7.64 10.12 8.52
CA VAL A 62 -8.33 8.92 9.01
C VAL A 62 -8.05 7.66 8.19
N TRP A 63 -7.36 7.76 7.04
CA TRP A 63 -7.15 6.58 6.20
C TRP A 63 -6.11 5.63 6.77
N VAL A 64 -6.52 4.38 6.97
CA VAL A 64 -5.59 3.26 7.17
C VAL A 64 -5.29 2.62 5.82
N GLY A 65 -4.00 2.45 5.50
CA GLY A 65 -3.54 1.84 4.26
C GLY A 65 -2.96 0.43 4.46
N GLY A 66 -3.22 -0.46 3.50
CA GLY A 66 -2.58 -1.76 3.38
C GLY A 66 -2.07 -2.02 1.96
N ILE A 67 -1.00 -2.80 1.82
CA ILE A 67 -0.47 -3.25 0.53
C ILE A 67 -0.61 -4.77 0.47
N LEU A 68 -1.33 -5.26 -0.53
CA LEU A 68 -1.46 -6.69 -0.74
C LEU A 68 -0.11 -7.27 -1.19
N CYS A 69 0.40 -8.24 -0.41
CA CYS A 69 1.71 -8.82 -0.61
C CYS A 69 1.60 -10.32 -0.87
N LYS A 70 2.53 -10.87 -1.66
CA LYS A 70 2.68 -12.33 -1.72
C LYS A 70 2.97 -12.88 -0.32
N PRO A 71 2.30 -13.96 0.11
CA PRO A 71 2.51 -14.56 1.41
C PRO A 71 3.94 -15.10 1.52
N ILE A 72 4.48 -15.07 2.75
CA ILE A 72 5.75 -15.73 3.07
C ILE A 72 5.51 -17.16 3.56
N ARG A 73 4.40 -17.34 4.28
CA ARG A 73 4.04 -18.63 4.84
C ARG A 73 3.13 -19.39 3.85
N PRO A 74 3.40 -20.68 3.56
CA PRO A 74 2.64 -21.46 2.59
C PRO A 74 1.14 -21.55 2.87
N GLU A 75 0.74 -21.47 4.14
CA GLU A 75 -0.66 -21.53 4.57
C GLU A 75 -1.43 -20.22 4.42
N SER A 76 -0.76 -19.12 4.06
CA SER A 76 -1.39 -17.81 3.87
C SER A 76 -1.75 -17.59 2.40
N VAL A 77 -2.80 -16.81 2.16
CA VAL A 77 -3.22 -16.38 0.82
C VAL A 77 -3.16 -14.86 0.72
N ALA A 78 -2.96 -14.37 -0.50
CA ALA A 78 -3.12 -12.98 -0.87
C ALA A 78 -4.53 -12.76 -1.45
#